data_AF-A0A151EB03-F1
#
_entry.id   AF-A0A151EB03-F1
#
_cell.length_a   1.000
_cell.length_b   1.000
_cell.length_c   1.000
_cell.angle_alpha   90.00
_cell.angle_beta   90.00
_cell.angle_gamma   90.00
#
_symmetry.space_group_name_H-M   'P 1'
#
loop_
_entity.id
_entity.type
_entity.pdbx_description
1 polymer ?
#
loop_
_entity_poly.entity_id
_entity_poly.type
_entity_poly.pdbx_seq_one_letter_code
_entity_poly.pdbx_strand_id
1 'polypeptide(L)'
;MNTIVRRNLVKDCHNLGGATGYGISTQCNNDARADKSGNKFYQNIVTNCTVGGRFHYEYEQEVFNNVFHNCLDGLASGRNYNGKGAKVKLRNNIFLDNRRYQIRWYSGARNYTLDTDYNIYYPDGPDKFWVAYVGEVDFAGFQATQGVNGEGIRGPHSIVADPMFVDPDNGDFHLRPGSPAIDMGIDLGFTTDLEGTPVPQGTRPDVGAFEYIIGTGCGPADLNCDGSIDIFDLIIVASDFGKTSGFDEQADTDNNSEIDIYDLVFVSIRFT
;
A
#
# COMPACT_ATOMS: atom_id res chain seq x y z
N MET A 1 -21.57 15.98 -7.32
CA MET A 1 -21.13 14.74 -8.01
C MET A 1 -19.74 14.43 -7.52
N ASN A 2 -19.47 13.17 -7.20
CA ASN A 2 -18.21 12.75 -6.61
C ASN A 2 -17.34 12.14 -7.70
N THR A 3 -16.06 12.50 -7.75
CA THR A 3 -15.11 11.84 -8.65
C THR A 3 -14.68 10.52 -8.04
N ILE A 4 -14.79 9.42 -8.79
CA ILE A 4 -14.34 8.10 -8.35
C ILE A 4 -13.30 7.60 -9.36
N VAL A 5 -12.09 7.35 -8.88
CA VAL A 5 -11.01 6.71 -9.65
C VAL A 5 -10.69 5.39 -8.96
N ARG A 6 -10.98 4.28 -9.64
CA ARG A 6 -10.78 2.95 -9.07
C ARG A 6 -10.27 1.96 -10.08
N ARG A 7 -9.49 0.98 -9.61
CA ARG A 7 -9.03 -0.16 -10.40
C ARG A 7 -8.25 0.24 -11.65
N ASN A 8 -7.31 1.16 -11.50
CA ASN A 8 -6.45 1.62 -12.58
C ASN A 8 -4.97 1.36 -12.28
N LEU A 9 -4.22 1.03 -13.33
CA LEU A 9 -2.77 1.19 -13.36
C LEU A 9 -2.43 2.50 -14.07
N VAL A 10 -1.76 3.40 -13.37
CA VAL A 10 -1.21 4.64 -13.93
C VAL A 10 0.29 4.61 -13.79
N LYS A 11 1.03 4.66 -14.89
CA LYS A 11 2.48 4.56 -14.86
C LYS A 11 3.21 5.51 -15.80
N ASP A 12 4.46 5.78 -15.48
CA ASP A 12 5.43 6.48 -16.32
C ASP A 12 4.95 7.89 -16.71
N CYS A 13 4.51 8.68 -15.72
CA CYS A 13 4.00 10.02 -15.97
C CYS A 13 5.11 10.94 -16.49
N HIS A 14 4.86 11.54 -17.65
CA HIS A 14 5.83 12.40 -18.34
C HIS A 14 5.95 13.79 -17.69
N ASN A 15 7.17 14.37 -17.70
CA ASN A 15 7.47 15.73 -17.23
C ASN A 15 8.04 16.60 -18.37
N LEU A 16 7.27 16.88 -19.41
CA LEU A 16 7.76 17.75 -20.50
C LEU A 16 7.69 19.21 -20.07
N GLY A 17 8.74 19.99 -20.31
CA GLY A 17 8.68 21.45 -20.20
C GLY A 17 8.52 22.00 -18.77
N GLY A 18 8.88 21.23 -17.75
CA GLY A 18 8.80 21.65 -16.34
C GLY A 18 7.41 21.54 -15.71
N ALA A 19 6.42 21.00 -16.43
CA ALA A 19 5.13 20.65 -15.85
C ALA A 19 5.25 19.37 -15.00
N THR A 20 4.53 19.34 -13.87
CA THR A 20 4.47 18.18 -12.98
C THR A 20 3.54 17.11 -13.55
N GLY A 21 4.08 15.91 -13.80
CA GLY A 21 3.30 14.72 -14.14
C GLY A 21 2.59 14.13 -12.92
N TYR A 22 1.26 14.24 -12.90
CA TYR A 22 0.38 13.68 -11.86
C TYR A 22 -0.20 12.35 -12.31
N GLY A 23 -0.18 11.33 -11.45
CA GLY A 23 -0.86 10.07 -11.73
C GLY A 23 -2.38 10.22 -11.63
N ILE A 24 -2.87 10.46 -10.42
CA ILE A 24 -4.28 10.78 -10.16
C ILE A 24 -4.34 12.17 -9.53
N SER A 25 -4.94 13.14 -10.20
CA SER A 25 -5.15 14.47 -9.63
C SER A 25 -6.59 14.88 -9.80
N THR A 26 -7.24 15.24 -8.70
CA THR A 26 -8.42 16.09 -8.77
C THR A 26 -7.99 17.54 -8.67
N GLN A 27 -8.60 18.36 -9.51
CA GLN A 27 -8.50 19.79 -9.45
C GLN A 27 -9.84 20.32 -9.95
N CYS A 28 -10.29 21.41 -9.36
CA CYS A 28 -11.43 22.14 -9.86
C CYS A 28 -10.97 23.56 -10.20
N ASN A 29 -11.89 24.46 -10.55
CA ASN A 29 -11.58 25.86 -10.78
C ASN A 29 -10.64 26.37 -9.67
N ASN A 30 -9.62 27.16 -10.03
CA ASN A 30 -8.60 27.65 -9.08
C ASN A 30 -9.15 28.66 -8.06
N ASP A 31 -10.40 28.48 -7.63
CA ASP A 31 -11.06 29.18 -6.56
C ASP A 31 -11.18 28.30 -5.30
N ALA A 32 -11.20 28.96 -4.16
CA ALA A 32 -11.39 28.30 -2.87
C ALA A 32 -12.88 28.25 -2.47
N ARG A 33 -13.83 28.42 -3.41
CA ARG A 33 -15.23 28.78 -3.10
C ARG A 33 -16.24 27.66 -3.33
N ALA A 34 -15.99 26.73 -4.25
CA ALA A 34 -16.84 25.56 -4.46
C ALA A 34 -16.43 24.38 -3.57
N ASP A 35 -17.41 23.67 -2.98
CA ASP A 35 -17.20 22.41 -2.26
C ASP A 35 -16.73 21.33 -3.23
N LYS A 36 -15.66 20.64 -2.83
CA LYS A 36 -14.94 19.65 -3.65
C LYS A 36 -14.78 18.33 -2.88
N SER A 37 -15.67 18.10 -1.93
CA SER A 37 -15.74 16.92 -1.08
C SER A 37 -16.29 15.68 -1.80
N GLY A 38 -15.98 14.51 -1.27
CA GLY A 38 -16.57 13.24 -1.66
C GLY A 38 -15.81 12.47 -2.74
N ASN A 39 -14.66 12.96 -3.23
CA ASN A 39 -13.87 12.19 -4.19
C ASN A 39 -13.24 10.98 -3.53
N LYS A 40 -13.13 9.89 -4.30
CA LYS A 40 -12.59 8.61 -3.84
C LYS A 40 -11.56 8.06 -4.81
N PHE A 41 -10.37 7.77 -4.32
CA PHE A 41 -9.34 7.02 -5.06
C PHE A 41 -9.15 5.68 -4.36
N TYR A 42 -9.47 4.57 -5.02
CA TYR A 42 -9.25 3.27 -4.39
C TYR A 42 -8.89 2.13 -5.32
N GLN A 43 -8.10 1.17 -4.82
CA GLN A 43 -7.66 0.03 -5.61
C GLN A 43 -6.94 0.49 -6.89
N ASN A 44 -6.14 1.55 -6.81
CA ASN A 44 -5.30 1.99 -7.92
C ASN A 44 -3.84 1.68 -7.63
N ILE A 45 -3.08 1.43 -8.69
CA ILE A 45 -1.63 1.36 -8.66
C ILE A 45 -1.12 2.55 -9.44
N VAL A 46 -0.30 3.37 -8.79
CA VAL A 46 0.33 4.53 -9.42
C VAL A 46 1.83 4.42 -9.26
N THR A 47 2.55 4.37 -10.38
CA THR A 47 4.00 4.21 -10.38
C THR A 47 4.73 5.18 -11.31
N ASN A 48 5.99 5.48 -11.00
CA ASN A 48 6.88 6.29 -11.84
C ASN A 48 6.32 7.67 -12.21
N CYS A 49 5.56 8.30 -11.30
CA CYS A 49 5.01 9.64 -11.50
C CYS A 49 5.74 10.69 -10.66
N THR A 50 5.61 11.97 -10.99
CA THR A 50 6.17 13.02 -10.11
C THR A 50 5.35 13.13 -8.85
N VAL A 51 4.03 13.04 -8.97
CA VAL A 51 3.15 12.94 -7.82
C VAL A 51 2.16 11.83 -8.13
N GLY A 52 2.13 10.79 -7.28
CA GLY A 52 1.27 9.64 -7.49
C GLY A 52 -0.20 10.04 -7.42
N GLY A 53 -0.64 10.52 -6.25
CA GLY A 53 -1.97 11.08 -6.06
C GLY A 53 -1.92 12.55 -5.62
N ARG A 54 -2.89 13.36 -6.05
CA ARG A 54 -2.99 14.76 -5.65
C ARG A 54 -4.41 15.25 -5.40
N PHE A 55 -4.52 16.01 -4.32
CA PHE A 55 -5.66 16.85 -3.98
C PHE A 55 -5.28 18.34 -4.10
N HIS A 56 -6.03 19.07 -4.91
CA HIS A 56 -6.01 20.53 -4.99
C HIS A 56 -7.38 21.22 -4.70
N TYR A 57 -7.45 21.96 -3.57
CA TYR A 57 -8.63 22.73 -3.09
C TYR A 57 -9.78 21.90 -2.52
N GLU A 58 -9.53 20.66 -2.09
CA GLU A 58 -10.55 19.77 -1.55
C GLU A 58 -10.59 19.78 -0.02
N TYR A 59 -11.71 19.26 0.49
CA TYR A 59 -11.98 19.14 1.90
C TYR A 59 -12.09 17.66 2.28
N GLU A 60 -13.24 17.03 2.11
CA GLU A 60 -13.42 15.62 2.51
C GLU A 60 -13.05 14.66 1.39
N GLN A 61 -11.97 13.90 1.52
CA GLN A 61 -11.49 12.95 0.50
C GLN A 61 -11.24 11.56 1.09
N GLU A 62 -11.35 10.54 0.25
CA GLU A 62 -11.13 9.14 0.63
C GLU A 62 -10.12 8.48 -0.31
N VAL A 63 -9.04 7.92 0.26
CA VAL A 63 -7.95 7.24 -0.46
C VAL A 63 -7.75 5.88 0.18
N PHE A 64 -8.19 4.81 -0.48
CA PHE A 64 -8.22 3.48 0.11
C PHE A 64 -7.55 2.42 -0.76
N ASN A 65 -6.80 1.48 -0.19
CA ASN A 65 -6.33 0.31 -0.95
C ASN A 65 -5.54 0.68 -2.22
N ASN A 66 -4.76 1.76 -2.21
CA ASN A 66 -3.91 2.13 -3.35
C ASN A 66 -2.45 1.75 -3.09
N VAL A 67 -1.70 1.56 -4.17
CA VAL A 67 -0.24 1.45 -4.15
C VAL A 67 0.34 2.67 -4.85
N PHE A 68 1.15 3.45 -4.13
CA PHE A 68 1.95 4.54 -4.68
C PHE A 68 3.41 4.14 -4.65
N HIS A 69 3.93 3.71 -5.80
CA HIS A 69 5.27 3.13 -5.93
C HIS A 69 6.19 4.06 -6.74
N ASN A 70 7.43 4.29 -6.30
CA ASN A 70 8.47 4.97 -7.08
C ASN A 70 8.00 6.31 -7.71
N CYS A 71 7.12 7.03 -7.01
CA CYS A 71 6.77 8.41 -7.38
C CYS A 71 7.78 9.37 -6.73
N LEU A 72 7.93 10.60 -7.24
CA LEU A 72 8.73 11.57 -6.49
C LEU A 72 8.04 11.89 -5.15
N ASP A 73 6.75 12.24 -5.18
CA ASP A 73 5.87 12.25 -4.01
C ASP A 73 4.77 11.20 -4.19
N GLY A 74 4.54 10.33 -3.21
CA GLY A 74 3.48 9.30 -3.28
C GLY A 74 2.08 9.93 -3.33
N LEU A 75 1.73 10.68 -2.28
CA LEU A 75 0.52 11.50 -2.25
C LEU A 75 0.85 12.94 -1.85
N ALA A 76 0.26 13.92 -2.54
CA ALA A 76 0.38 15.32 -2.19
C ALA A 76 -0.97 16.02 -2.02
N SER A 77 -1.08 16.93 -1.06
CA SER A 77 -2.24 17.83 -0.93
C SER A 77 -1.75 19.23 -0.71
N GLY A 78 -2.38 20.23 -1.31
CA GLY A 78 -2.02 21.54 -0.81
C GLY A 78 -2.56 22.81 -1.40
N ARG A 79 -3.88 22.90 -1.52
CA ARG A 79 -4.53 24.17 -1.18
C ARG A 79 -5.80 23.94 -0.38
N ASN A 80 -6.18 24.97 0.37
CA ASN A 80 -7.28 24.96 1.32
C ASN A 80 -8.58 25.33 0.63
N TYR A 81 -9.67 24.68 1.02
CA TYR A 81 -11.03 25.05 0.62
C TYR A 81 -11.60 26.07 1.61
N ASN A 82 -11.88 27.30 1.17
CA ASN A 82 -12.54 28.34 1.97
C ASN A 82 -11.96 28.53 3.40
N GLY A 83 -10.62 28.52 3.52
CA GLY A 83 -9.93 28.62 4.82
C GLY A 83 -9.99 27.35 5.70
N LYS A 84 -10.53 26.25 5.19
CA LYS A 84 -10.57 24.93 5.84
C LYS A 84 -9.43 24.05 5.34
N GLY A 85 -8.75 23.38 6.27
CA GLY A 85 -7.81 22.31 5.97
C GLY A 85 -8.53 21.08 5.48
N ALA A 86 -7.84 20.25 4.69
CA ALA A 86 -8.47 19.04 4.15
C ALA A 86 -8.75 18.02 5.26
N LYS A 87 -9.79 17.21 5.04
CA LYS A 87 -10.20 16.08 5.86
C LYS A 87 -10.07 14.82 5.02
N VAL A 88 -8.94 14.14 5.12
CA VAL A 88 -8.67 12.98 4.26
C VAL A 88 -8.61 11.73 5.10
N LYS A 89 -9.33 10.70 4.65
CA LYS A 89 -9.15 9.33 5.12
C LYS A 89 -8.24 8.62 4.14
N LEU A 90 -7.05 8.26 4.60
CA LEU A 90 -6.09 7.41 3.93
C LEU A 90 -6.05 6.11 4.73
N ARG A 91 -6.54 5.01 4.16
CA ARG A 91 -6.52 3.70 4.84
C ARG A 91 -6.15 2.59 3.88
N ASN A 92 -5.48 1.57 4.38
CA ASN A 92 -5.08 0.40 3.61
C ASN A 92 -4.23 0.74 2.37
N ASN A 93 -3.50 1.86 2.34
CA ASN A 93 -2.61 2.19 1.21
C ASN A 93 -1.18 1.75 1.49
N ILE A 94 -0.46 1.42 0.42
CA ILE A 94 0.98 1.17 0.44
C ILE A 94 1.69 2.33 -0.24
N PHE A 95 2.65 2.92 0.44
CA PHE A 95 3.59 3.90 -0.09
C PHE A 95 4.97 3.27 -0.13
N LEU A 96 5.41 2.90 -1.33
CA LEU A 96 6.65 2.15 -1.54
C LEU A 96 7.65 2.95 -2.36
N ASP A 97 8.89 3.05 -1.89
CA ASP A 97 10.05 3.59 -2.61
C ASP A 97 9.81 4.95 -3.29
N ASN A 98 8.92 5.77 -2.71
CA ASN A 98 8.74 7.13 -3.19
C ASN A 98 10.04 7.92 -2.97
N ARG A 99 10.55 8.48 -4.06
CA ARG A 99 11.93 8.96 -4.19
C ARG A 99 12.23 10.15 -3.30
N ARG A 100 11.21 10.98 -3.00
CA ARG A 100 11.31 12.10 -2.05
C ARG A 100 10.41 11.86 -0.85
N TYR A 101 9.11 12.06 -0.98
CA TYR A 101 8.17 11.93 0.14
C TYR A 101 7.16 10.81 -0.11
N GLN A 102 6.87 10.02 0.92
CA GLN A 102 5.70 9.15 0.94
C GLN A 102 4.43 10.00 0.88
N ILE A 103 4.34 11.00 1.77
CA ILE A 103 3.28 12.01 1.76
C ILE A 103 3.87 13.41 1.85
N ARG A 104 3.42 14.28 0.94
CA ARG A 104 3.74 15.71 0.94
C ARG A 104 2.51 16.57 1.19
N TRP A 105 2.41 17.13 2.39
CA TRP A 105 1.29 17.94 2.83
C TRP A 105 1.62 19.44 2.80
N TYR A 106 1.32 20.11 1.67
CA TYR A 106 1.59 21.53 1.43
C TYR A 106 0.41 22.48 1.68
N SER A 107 -0.68 21.99 2.25
CA SER A 107 -1.80 22.81 2.72
C SER A 107 -1.38 23.73 3.87
N GLY A 108 -1.56 25.04 3.69
CA GLY A 108 -1.24 26.04 4.72
C GLY A 108 -2.32 26.22 5.80
N ALA A 109 -3.43 25.48 5.73
CA ALA A 109 -4.42 25.49 6.80
C ALA A 109 -3.94 24.56 7.91
N ARG A 110 -4.25 24.88 9.16
CA ARG A 110 -3.89 24.04 10.32
C ARG A 110 -5.07 23.27 10.91
N ASN A 111 -6.29 23.57 10.46
CA ASN A 111 -7.53 22.87 10.81
C ASN A 111 -7.81 21.74 9.80
N TYR A 112 -6.84 20.84 9.65
CA TYR A 112 -6.95 19.63 8.82
C TYR A 112 -7.07 18.40 9.69
N THR A 113 -7.70 17.36 9.16
CA THR A 113 -7.73 16.04 9.79
C THR A 113 -7.24 15.01 8.78
N LEU A 114 -6.14 14.36 9.10
CA LEU A 114 -5.56 13.31 8.29
C LEU A 114 -5.68 12.00 9.07
N ASP A 115 -6.72 11.25 8.75
CA ASP A 115 -6.88 9.88 9.23
C ASP A 115 -6.05 8.99 8.32
N THR A 116 -4.83 8.72 8.73
CA THR A 116 -3.79 7.96 8.03
C THR A 116 -3.61 6.58 8.62
N ASP A 117 -4.66 5.98 9.19
CA ASP A 117 -4.59 4.68 9.88
C ASP A 117 -4.52 3.49 8.92
N TYR A 118 -3.91 2.38 9.35
CA TYR A 118 -3.77 1.14 8.56
C TYR A 118 -3.10 1.30 7.19
N ASN A 119 -2.09 2.16 7.06
CA ASN A 119 -1.26 2.27 5.85
C ASN A 119 0.14 1.70 6.12
N ILE A 120 0.82 1.32 5.05
CA ILE A 120 2.25 0.94 5.07
C ILE A 120 3.06 2.02 4.36
N TYR A 121 4.18 2.40 4.98
CA TYR A 121 5.15 3.34 4.43
C TYR A 121 6.54 2.69 4.41
N TYR A 122 7.16 2.62 3.24
CA TYR A 122 8.50 2.06 3.13
C TYR A 122 9.30 2.65 1.96
N PRO A 123 10.59 2.96 2.12
CA PRO A 123 11.30 3.07 3.40
C PRO A 123 10.86 4.32 4.19
N ASP A 124 11.21 4.36 5.47
CA ASP A 124 11.15 5.56 6.29
C ASP A 124 12.53 6.24 6.40
N GLY A 125 12.53 7.50 6.84
CA GLY A 125 13.73 8.32 6.98
C GLY A 125 13.34 9.74 7.39
N PRO A 126 14.29 10.56 7.90
CA PRO A 126 14.01 11.89 8.44
C PRO A 126 13.39 12.86 7.43
N ASP A 127 13.40 12.51 6.16
CA ASP A 127 12.95 13.30 5.01
C ASP A 127 11.87 12.57 4.18
N LYS A 128 11.20 11.54 4.72
CA LYS A 128 10.19 10.78 3.99
C LYS A 128 8.79 11.36 4.06
N PHE A 129 8.56 12.34 4.91
CA PHE A 129 7.30 13.08 4.96
C PHE A 129 7.59 14.57 4.99
N TRP A 130 6.67 15.37 4.45
CA TRP A 130 6.78 16.82 4.54
C TRP A 130 5.43 17.41 4.92
N VAL A 131 5.39 18.23 5.97
CA VAL A 131 4.17 18.91 6.40
C VAL A 131 4.39 20.41 6.53
N ALA A 132 3.46 21.21 6.01
CA ALA A 132 3.53 22.66 6.10
C ALA A 132 3.68 23.14 7.56
N TYR A 133 4.61 24.07 7.78
CA TYR A 133 4.98 24.62 9.10
C TYR A 133 5.65 23.63 10.07
N VAL A 134 5.91 22.39 9.64
CA VAL A 134 6.73 21.41 10.36
C VAL A 134 8.04 21.19 9.62
N GLY A 135 7.96 20.98 8.30
CA GLY A 135 9.10 20.66 7.46
C GLY A 135 9.18 19.16 7.17
N GLU A 136 10.40 18.69 6.92
CA GLU A 136 10.73 17.28 6.70
C GLU A 136 10.73 16.52 8.03
N VAL A 137 10.11 15.36 8.03
CA VAL A 137 10.02 14.46 9.19
C VAL A 137 10.04 13.00 8.76
N ASP A 138 10.42 12.13 9.69
CA ASP A 138 10.20 10.70 9.61
C ASP A 138 8.75 10.32 9.92
N PHE A 139 8.43 9.03 9.86
CA PHE A 139 7.10 8.52 10.15
C PHE A 139 6.62 8.90 11.56
N ALA A 140 7.51 8.82 12.56
CA ALA A 140 7.16 9.19 13.94
C ALA A 140 6.80 10.68 14.06
N GLY A 141 7.58 11.56 13.43
CA GLY A 141 7.29 12.99 13.37
C GLY A 141 6.03 13.31 12.56
N PHE A 142 5.77 12.56 11.49
CA PHE A 142 4.53 12.66 10.72
C PHE A 142 3.32 12.32 11.61
N GLN A 143 3.34 11.20 12.32
CA GLN A 143 2.28 10.80 13.25
C GLN A 143 2.10 11.74 14.43
N ALA A 144 3.19 12.36 14.91
CA ALA A 144 3.14 13.33 16.00
C ALA A 144 2.55 14.69 15.58
N THR A 145 2.42 14.96 14.28
CA THR A 145 2.05 16.28 13.78
C THR A 145 0.61 16.65 14.13
N GLN A 146 0.49 17.75 14.88
CA GLN A 146 -0.79 18.29 15.34
C GLN A 146 -1.28 19.44 14.46
N GLY A 147 -2.58 19.45 14.22
CA GLY A 147 -3.31 20.60 13.71
C GLY A 147 -3.66 21.58 14.84
N VAL A 148 -4.75 22.34 14.65
CA VAL A 148 -5.36 23.17 15.69
C VAL A 148 -6.61 22.50 16.26
N ASN A 149 -7.06 22.92 17.44
CA ASN A 149 -8.32 22.45 18.05
C ASN A 149 -8.41 20.92 18.24
N GLY A 150 -7.27 20.25 18.44
CA GLY A 150 -7.20 18.79 18.61
C GLY A 150 -7.27 17.97 17.32
N GLU A 151 -7.29 18.63 16.15
CA GLU A 151 -7.12 17.99 14.85
C GLU A 151 -5.64 17.72 14.55
N GLY A 152 -5.32 17.00 13.47
CA GLY A 152 -3.96 16.63 13.10
C GLY A 152 -3.88 15.35 12.27
N ILE A 153 -2.69 14.77 12.24
CA ILE A 153 -2.43 13.45 11.64
C ILE A 153 -2.64 12.37 12.70
N ARG A 154 -3.32 11.29 12.34
CA ARG A 154 -3.58 10.14 13.22
C ARG A 154 -3.49 8.85 12.41
N GLY A 155 -2.73 7.87 12.87
CA GLY A 155 -2.68 6.57 12.20
C GLY A 155 -2.08 5.47 13.07
N PRO A 156 -2.64 5.21 14.27
CA PRO A 156 -2.01 4.38 15.30
C PRO A 156 -1.67 2.93 14.88
N HIS A 157 -2.31 2.39 13.84
CA HIS A 157 -2.08 1.05 13.30
C HIS A 157 -1.30 1.07 11.98
N SER A 158 -0.93 2.24 11.47
CA SER A 158 -0.01 2.32 10.34
C SER A 158 1.41 1.96 10.77
N ILE A 159 2.15 1.34 9.87
CA ILE A 159 3.49 0.82 10.15
C ILE A 159 4.49 1.21 9.07
N VAL A 160 5.77 1.11 9.43
CA VAL A 160 6.90 1.16 8.49
C VAL A 160 7.44 -0.24 8.32
N ALA A 161 7.20 -0.85 7.17
CA ALA A 161 7.68 -2.19 6.85
C ALA A 161 7.67 -2.40 5.33
N ASP A 162 8.59 -3.22 4.81
CA ASP A 162 8.57 -3.63 3.40
C ASP A 162 7.31 -4.45 3.13
N PRO A 163 6.44 -4.07 2.18
CA PRO A 163 5.25 -4.84 1.84
C PRO A 163 5.56 -6.20 1.18
N MET A 164 6.82 -6.51 0.88
CA MET A 164 7.25 -7.80 0.32
C MET A 164 6.49 -8.16 -0.97
N PHE A 165 6.46 -7.23 -1.92
CA PHE A 165 5.89 -7.50 -3.25
C PHE A 165 6.75 -8.49 -4.04
N VAL A 166 6.12 -9.22 -4.97
CA VAL A 166 6.80 -10.18 -5.85
C VAL A 166 7.83 -9.49 -6.74
N ASP A 167 7.44 -8.47 -7.51
CA ASP A 167 8.35 -7.72 -8.39
C ASP A 167 7.77 -6.33 -8.75
N PRO A 168 7.80 -5.37 -7.82
CA PRO A 168 7.13 -4.07 -7.99
C PRO A 168 7.77 -3.19 -9.07
N ASP A 169 9.04 -3.43 -9.41
CA ASP A 169 9.75 -2.72 -10.47
C ASP A 169 9.28 -3.15 -11.86
N ASN A 170 8.89 -4.42 -12.02
CA ASN A 170 8.27 -4.93 -13.25
C ASN A 170 6.74 -4.91 -13.22
N GLY A 171 6.15 -4.40 -12.15
CA GLY A 171 4.70 -4.14 -12.03
C GLY A 171 3.90 -5.26 -11.37
N ASP A 172 4.58 -6.24 -10.76
CA ASP A 172 3.95 -7.27 -9.96
C ASP A 172 3.89 -6.84 -8.49
N PHE A 173 2.72 -6.36 -8.08
CA PHE A 173 2.44 -5.92 -6.72
C PHE A 173 1.64 -6.95 -5.92
N HIS A 174 1.68 -8.23 -6.30
CA HIS A 174 1.18 -9.28 -5.43
C HIS A 174 2.09 -9.42 -4.20
N LEU A 175 1.48 -9.72 -3.06
CA LEU A 175 2.18 -9.91 -1.79
C LEU A 175 2.82 -11.31 -1.76
N ARG A 176 4.04 -11.41 -1.24
CA ARG A 176 4.67 -12.70 -0.91
C ARG A 176 4.15 -13.24 0.43
N PRO A 177 4.24 -14.56 0.66
CA PRO A 177 4.02 -15.14 1.97
C PRO A 177 4.83 -14.42 3.06
N GLY A 178 4.21 -14.21 4.23
CA GLY A 178 4.82 -13.51 5.36
C GLY A 178 4.85 -11.97 5.25
N SER A 179 4.27 -11.39 4.20
CA SER A 179 4.17 -9.94 4.05
C SER A 179 3.44 -9.28 5.24
N PRO A 180 3.96 -8.15 5.78
CA PRO A 180 3.30 -7.38 6.83
C PRO A 180 2.02 -6.66 6.36
N ALA A 181 1.72 -6.68 5.06
CA ALA A 181 0.46 -6.19 4.52
C ALA A 181 -0.70 -7.18 4.68
N ILE A 182 -0.41 -8.47 4.86
CA ILE A 182 -1.40 -9.54 4.98
C ILE A 182 -2.16 -9.40 6.30
N ASP A 183 -3.49 -9.48 6.24
CA ASP A 183 -4.43 -9.37 7.37
C ASP A 183 -4.26 -8.08 8.21
N MET A 184 -3.55 -7.06 7.69
CA MET A 184 -3.25 -5.85 8.43
C MET A 184 -4.33 -4.77 8.25
N GLY A 185 -5.04 -4.77 7.12
CA GLY A 185 -5.99 -3.75 6.72
C GLY A 185 -7.30 -3.76 7.50
N ILE A 186 -8.03 -2.65 7.45
CA ILE A 186 -9.36 -2.52 8.06
C ILE A 186 -10.46 -2.76 7.02
N ASP A 187 -11.58 -3.35 7.43
CA ASP A 187 -12.75 -3.50 6.55
C ASP A 187 -13.36 -2.13 6.20
N LEU A 188 -13.35 -1.83 4.89
CA LEU A 188 -13.88 -0.61 4.29
C LEU A 188 -15.11 -0.90 3.41
N GLY A 189 -15.63 -2.14 3.42
CA GLY A 189 -16.79 -2.59 2.67
C GLY A 189 -16.51 -3.00 1.22
N PHE A 190 -15.25 -3.26 0.86
CA PHE A 190 -14.89 -3.81 -0.44
C PHE A 190 -15.10 -5.32 -0.45
N THR A 191 -15.73 -5.84 -1.49
CA THR A 191 -15.97 -7.28 -1.66
C THR A 191 -14.97 -7.96 -2.58
N THR A 192 -14.20 -7.16 -3.34
CA THR A 192 -13.20 -7.63 -4.32
C THR A 192 -12.08 -6.62 -4.43
N ASP A 193 -10.86 -7.09 -4.67
CA ASP A 193 -9.66 -6.28 -4.89
C ASP A 193 -9.57 -5.69 -6.32
N LEU A 194 -8.36 -5.35 -6.79
CA LEU A 194 -8.11 -4.86 -8.15
C LEU A 194 -8.40 -5.91 -9.25
N GLU A 195 -8.07 -7.18 -9.01
CA GLU A 195 -8.21 -8.28 -9.97
C GLU A 195 -9.52 -9.06 -9.84
N GLY A 196 -10.30 -8.76 -8.80
CA GLY A 196 -11.57 -9.43 -8.55
C GLY A 196 -11.47 -10.53 -7.50
N THR A 197 -10.33 -10.71 -6.85
CA THR A 197 -10.14 -11.62 -5.72
C THR A 197 -11.07 -11.21 -4.59
N PRO A 198 -11.85 -12.13 -4.00
CA PRO A 198 -12.75 -11.79 -2.90
C PRO A 198 -11.98 -11.25 -1.68
N VAL A 199 -12.50 -10.19 -1.06
CA VAL A 199 -11.90 -9.58 0.13
C VAL A 199 -12.85 -9.76 1.33
N PRO A 200 -12.35 -10.18 2.51
CA PRO A 200 -10.99 -10.69 2.75
C PRO A 200 -10.85 -12.17 2.33
N GLN A 201 -9.62 -12.61 2.00
CA GLN A 201 -9.26 -14.03 1.95
C GLN A 201 -8.85 -14.57 3.32
N GLY A 202 -8.24 -13.72 4.15
CA GLY A 202 -7.81 -14.04 5.50
C GLY A 202 -8.76 -13.60 6.61
N THR A 203 -8.19 -13.38 7.78
CA THR A 203 -8.95 -12.90 8.93
C THR A 203 -9.38 -11.44 8.77
N ARG A 204 -8.66 -10.66 7.95
CA ARG A 204 -8.89 -9.23 7.69
C ARG A 204 -8.47 -8.88 6.25
N PRO A 205 -8.93 -7.76 5.69
CA PRO A 205 -8.45 -7.31 4.38
C PRO A 205 -6.95 -7.00 4.41
N ASP A 206 -6.30 -7.13 3.26
CA ASP A 206 -4.91 -6.73 3.13
C ASP A 206 -4.78 -5.21 2.87
N VAL A 207 -3.61 -4.70 3.19
CA VAL A 207 -3.22 -3.33 2.82
C VAL A 207 -2.65 -3.34 1.41
N GLY A 208 -3.10 -2.42 0.57
CA GLY A 208 -2.72 -2.35 -0.84
C GLY A 208 -3.89 -2.58 -1.79
N ALA A 209 -3.57 -2.73 -3.07
CA ALA A 209 -4.54 -2.88 -4.16
C ALA A 209 -4.95 -4.33 -4.43
N PHE A 210 -4.16 -5.28 -3.95
CA PHE A 210 -4.34 -6.73 -4.11
C PHE A 210 -4.61 -7.38 -2.77
N GLU A 211 -5.43 -8.42 -2.78
CA GLU A 211 -5.60 -9.34 -1.67
C GLU A 211 -4.68 -10.55 -1.90
N TYR A 212 -3.91 -10.91 -0.88
CA TYR A 212 -3.13 -12.13 -0.84
C TYR A 212 -4.08 -13.32 -0.86
N ILE A 213 -3.92 -14.14 -1.89
CA ILE A 213 -4.69 -15.37 -2.01
C ILE A 213 -4.09 -16.35 -1.01
N ILE A 214 -4.74 -16.45 0.15
CA ILE A 214 -4.48 -17.57 1.06
C ILE A 214 -4.85 -18.82 0.29
N GLY A 215 -3.84 -19.64 0.00
CA GLY A 215 -3.99 -20.83 -0.79
C GLY A 215 -5.13 -21.69 -0.27
N THR A 216 -6.29 -21.62 -0.92
CA THR A 216 -7.14 -22.79 -1.03
C THR A 216 -6.52 -23.66 -2.13
N GLY A 217 -5.42 -24.32 -1.75
CA GLY A 217 -4.67 -25.24 -2.58
C GLY A 217 -3.81 -24.55 -3.64
N CYS A 218 -2.62 -24.09 -3.25
CA CYS A 218 -1.50 -24.20 -4.20
C CYS A 218 -1.45 -25.68 -4.62
N GLY A 219 -1.10 -25.94 -5.88
CA GLY A 219 -1.04 -27.32 -6.36
C GLY A 219 -0.20 -28.17 -5.40
N PRO A 220 -0.46 -29.48 -5.23
CA PRO A 220 0.42 -30.30 -4.41
C PRO A 220 1.86 -30.09 -4.85
N ALA A 221 2.72 -29.59 -3.95
CA ALA A 221 4.13 -29.21 -4.15
C ALA A 221 4.45 -27.85 -4.78
N ASP A 222 3.47 -27.03 -5.14
CA ASP A 222 3.69 -25.60 -5.44
C ASP A 222 3.63 -24.85 -4.11
N LEU A 223 4.79 -24.67 -3.48
CA LEU A 223 4.91 -24.10 -2.12
C LEU A 223 5.04 -22.58 -2.15
N ASN A 224 5.56 -21.99 -3.22
CA ASN A 224 5.66 -20.54 -3.37
C ASN A 224 4.41 -19.93 -4.07
N CYS A 225 3.51 -20.78 -4.57
CA CYS A 225 2.24 -20.45 -5.21
C CYS A 225 2.39 -19.63 -6.50
N ASP A 226 3.48 -19.84 -7.25
CA ASP A 226 3.73 -19.18 -8.53
C ASP A 226 3.09 -19.89 -9.73
N GLY A 227 2.43 -21.03 -9.50
CA GLY A 227 1.75 -21.82 -10.51
C GLY A 227 2.67 -22.80 -11.26
N SER A 228 3.94 -22.88 -10.90
CA SER A 228 4.92 -23.87 -11.35
C SER A 228 5.39 -24.69 -10.16
N ILE A 229 5.77 -25.95 -10.39
CA ILE A 229 6.46 -26.74 -9.36
C ILE A 229 7.91 -26.84 -9.78
N ASP A 230 8.80 -26.10 -9.13
CA ASP A 230 10.19 -26.00 -9.54
C ASP A 230 11.18 -25.96 -8.36
N ILE A 231 12.41 -25.52 -8.65
CA ILE A 231 13.48 -25.47 -7.66
C ILE A 231 13.19 -24.48 -6.53
N PHE A 232 12.37 -23.45 -6.76
CA PHE A 232 12.02 -22.44 -5.76
C PHE A 232 11.07 -22.99 -4.70
N ASP A 233 10.19 -23.93 -5.05
CA ASP A 233 9.40 -24.67 -4.07
C ASP A 233 10.28 -25.57 -3.20
N LEU A 234 11.24 -26.24 -3.83
CA LEU A 234 12.16 -27.11 -3.11
C LEU A 234 13.05 -26.32 -2.14
N ILE A 235 13.37 -25.06 -2.46
CA ILE A 235 14.15 -24.18 -1.58
C ILE A 235 13.41 -23.90 -0.27
N ILE A 236 12.08 -23.77 -0.28
CA ILE A 236 11.27 -23.54 0.93
C ILE A 236 11.45 -24.70 1.92
N VAL A 237 11.35 -25.94 1.44
CA VAL A 237 11.62 -27.12 2.27
C VAL A 237 13.09 -27.19 2.68
N ALA A 238 14.01 -27.00 1.71
CA ALA A 238 15.44 -27.16 1.95
C ALA A 238 16.01 -26.13 2.95
N SER A 239 15.43 -24.92 3.03
CA SER A 239 15.86 -23.91 3.99
C SER A 239 15.63 -24.31 5.44
N ASP A 240 14.65 -25.17 5.68
CA ASP A 240 14.20 -25.56 7.01
C ASP A 240 14.47 -27.03 7.34
N PHE A 241 15.17 -27.74 6.46
CA PHE A 241 15.50 -29.15 6.62
C PHE A 241 16.14 -29.46 7.98
N GLY A 242 15.53 -30.40 8.70
CA GLY A 242 15.93 -30.84 10.04
C GLY A 242 15.35 -30.02 11.18
N LYS A 243 14.51 -29.01 10.92
CA LYS A 243 13.79 -28.28 11.98
C LYS A 243 12.56 -29.06 12.43
N THR A 244 12.29 -29.01 13.73
CA THR A 244 11.06 -29.53 14.37
C THR A 244 10.24 -28.43 15.07
N SER A 245 10.69 -27.18 14.92
CA SER A 245 9.97 -25.97 15.35
C SER A 245 10.62 -24.74 14.71
N GLY A 246 9.87 -23.64 14.59
CA GLY A 246 10.37 -22.39 13.99
C GLY A 246 10.76 -22.54 12.52
N PHE A 247 10.08 -23.44 11.81
CA PHE A 247 10.11 -23.59 10.36
C PHE A 247 8.93 -22.86 9.74
N ASP A 248 9.03 -22.58 8.44
CA ASP A 248 7.93 -22.19 7.57
C ASP A 248 6.92 -23.34 7.47
N GLU A 249 5.67 -23.11 7.87
CA GLU A 249 4.62 -24.13 7.86
C GLU A 249 4.39 -24.72 6.46
N GLN A 250 4.76 -24.01 5.39
CA GLN A 250 4.69 -24.50 4.01
C GLN A 250 5.70 -25.62 3.73
N ALA A 251 6.79 -25.68 4.51
CA ALA A 251 7.83 -26.70 4.36
C ALA A 251 7.40 -28.09 4.87
N ASP A 252 6.42 -28.18 5.79
CA ASP A 252 5.91 -29.44 6.36
C ASP A 252 4.78 -30.00 5.49
N THR A 253 5.16 -30.69 4.43
CA THR A 253 4.25 -31.11 3.36
C THR A 253 3.40 -32.32 3.75
N ASP A 254 3.82 -33.10 4.76
CA ASP A 254 3.06 -34.25 5.26
C ASP A 254 2.41 -34.02 6.65
N ASN A 255 2.60 -32.81 7.22
CA ASN A 255 2.04 -32.33 8.48
C ASN A 255 2.46 -33.17 9.70
N ASN A 256 3.69 -33.66 9.71
CA ASN A 256 4.23 -34.46 10.81
C ASN A 256 4.98 -33.62 11.88
N SER A 257 5.07 -32.30 11.67
CA SER A 257 5.80 -31.33 12.51
C SER A 257 7.33 -31.45 12.51
N GLU A 258 7.91 -32.13 11.53
CA GLU A 258 9.35 -32.27 11.30
C GLU A 258 9.64 -32.03 9.82
N ILE A 259 10.55 -31.10 9.50
CA ILE A 259 10.97 -30.89 8.11
C ILE A 259 12.06 -31.92 7.78
N ASP A 260 11.72 -32.93 6.99
CA ASP A 260 12.61 -34.04 6.71
C ASP A 260 12.70 -34.41 5.22
N ILE A 261 13.22 -35.61 4.94
CA ILE A 261 13.44 -36.06 3.57
C ILE A 261 12.12 -36.32 2.83
N TYR A 262 11.03 -36.62 3.54
CA TYR A 262 9.72 -36.84 2.93
C TYR A 262 9.16 -35.54 2.37
N ASP A 263 9.46 -34.39 2.99
CA ASP A 263 9.06 -33.09 2.45
C ASP A 263 9.81 -32.72 1.17
N LEU A 264 11.12 -32.95 1.15
CA LEU A 264 11.92 -32.73 -0.06
C LEU A 264 11.48 -33.66 -1.20
N VAL A 265 11.18 -34.91 -0.86
CA VAL A 265 10.67 -35.90 -1.82
C VAL A 265 9.28 -35.50 -2.32
N PHE A 266 8.42 -34.95 -1.46
CA PHE A 266 7.10 -34.49 -1.85
C PHE A 266 7.18 -33.45 -2.96
N VAL A 267 8.09 -32.48 -2.85
CA VAL A 267 8.25 -31.45 -3.86
C VAL A 267 8.97 -31.97 -5.11
N SER A 268 10.10 -32.65 -4.92
CA SER A 268 10.98 -33.06 -6.04
C SER A 268 10.35 -34.04 -7.04
N ILE A 269 9.36 -34.86 -6.63
CA ILE A 269 8.69 -35.79 -7.54
C ILE A 269 7.60 -35.14 -8.40
N ARG A 270 7.33 -33.84 -8.20
CA ARG A 270 6.23 -33.12 -8.85
C ARG A 270 6.67 -31.96 -9.72
N PHE A 271 7.98 -31.82 -10.00
CA PHE A 271 8.51 -30.76 -10.84
C PHE A 271 7.82 -30.73 -12.22
N THR A 272 7.43 -29.54 -12.67
CA THR A 272 6.74 -29.30 -13.95
C THR A 272 7.43 -28.24 -14.79
#